data_AF-A0A7V2T6R7-F1
#
_entry.id   AF-A0A7V2T6R7-F1
#
_cell.length_a   1.000
_cell.length_b   1.000
_cell.length_c   1.000
_cell.angle_alpha   90.00
_cell.angle_beta   90.00
_cell.angle_gamma   90.00
#
_symmetry.space_group_name_H-M   'P 1'
#
loop_
_entity.id
_entity.type
_entity.pdbx_description
1 polymer ?
#
loop_
_entity_poly.entity_id
_entity_poly.type
_entity_poly.pdbx_seq_one_letter_code
_entity_poly.pdbx_strand_id
1 'polypeptide(L)' 'GAVSVQAYVCHGVLSAGAVARVAASSLERLVITDSIRPSEGVRVTEKIRVLTVAQLMGEAIRRISTESSVSSLFD' A
#
# COMPACT_ATOMS: atom_id res chain seq x y z
N GLY A 1 24.75 -4.98 11.81
CA GLY A 1 23.29 -5.12 11.68
C GLY A 1 22.85 -4.57 10.33
N ALA A 2 21.56 -4.66 9.99
CA ALA A 2 21.03 -4.04 8.77
C ALA A 2 21.20 -2.51 8.84
N VAL A 3 21.57 -1.89 7.71
CA VAL A 3 21.77 -0.43 7.60
C VAL A 3 20.44 0.31 7.65
N SER A 4 19.38 -0.26 7.07
CA SER A 4 18.00 0.19 7.24
C SER A 4 17.01 -0.95 7.01
N VAL A 5 15.76 -0.76 7.45
CA VAL A 5 14.68 -1.73 7.30
C VAL A 5 13.42 -1.02 6.82
N GLN A 6 12.85 -1.51 5.72
CA GLN A 6 11.58 -1.05 5.16
C GLN A 6 10.65 -2.24 4.96
N ALA A 7 9.35 -2.01 5.08
CA ALA A 7 8.32 -3.03 4.88
C ALA A 7 7.36 -2.62 3.75
N TYR A 8 6.96 -3.59 2.93
CA TYR A 8 6.01 -3.42 1.83
C TYR A 8 4.86 -4.41 2.03
N VAL A 9 3.62 -3.92 2.01
CA VAL A 9 2.42 -4.75 2.21
C VAL A 9 1.33 -4.29 1.25
N CYS A 10 0.65 -5.22 0.57
CA CYS A 10 -0.46 -4.84 -0.30
C CYS A 10 -1.59 -4.19 0.51
N HIS A 11 -2.06 -4.83 1.58
CA HIS A 11 -3.25 -4.42 2.33
C HIS A 11 -2.91 -3.85 3.71
N GLY A 12 -2.99 -2.54 3.86
CA GLY A 12 -2.73 -1.85 5.12
C GLY A 12 -3.93 -1.79 6.06
N VAL A 13 -4.39 -2.93 6.61
CA VAL A 13 -5.54 -2.97 7.55
C VAL A 13 -5.29 -2.11 8.79
N LEU A 14 -4.08 -2.20 9.36
CA LEU A 14 -3.56 -1.34 10.45
C LEU A 14 -4.57 -1.04 11.57
N SER A 15 -5.23 -2.07 12.08
CA SER A 15 -6.25 -1.96 13.12
C SER A 15 -5.69 -1.54 14.48
N ALA A 16 -6.54 -0.92 15.30
CA ALA A 16 -6.23 -0.49 16.66
C ALA A 16 -4.92 0.33 16.72
N GLY A 17 -4.06 0.08 17.72
CA GLY A 17 -2.79 0.79 17.90
C GLY A 17 -1.67 0.46 16.89
N ALA A 18 -1.98 -0.15 15.73
CA ALA A 18 -0.95 -0.54 14.75
C ALA A 18 -0.16 0.65 14.21
N VAL A 19 -0.83 1.76 13.89
CA VAL A 19 -0.18 2.99 13.42
C VAL A 19 0.83 3.52 14.45
N ALA A 20 0.43 3.57 15.72
CA ALA A 20 1.31 4.01 16.81
C ALA A 20 2.53 3.08 16.97
N ARG A 21 2.34 1.76 16.84
CA ARG A 21 3.47 0.80 16.87
C ARG A 21 4.42 1.00 15.70
N VAL A 22 3.91 1.26 14.49
CA VAL A 22 4.75 1.55 13.31
C VAL A 22 5.54 2.84 13.53
N ALA A 23 4.87 3.90 14.01
CA ALA A 23 5.51 5.17 14.33
C ALA A 23 6.66 5.00 15.35
N ALA A 24 6.46 4.19 16.39
CA ALA A 24 7.46 3.91 17.43
C ALA A 24 8.52 2.88 17.04
N SER A 25 8.34 2.16 15.92
CA SER A 25 9.25 1.07 15.53
C SER A 25 10.58 1.56 14.93
N SER A 26 11.54 0.64 14.80
CA SER A 26 12.80 0.87 14.08
C SER A 26 12.67 0.85 12.55
N LEU A 27 11.45 0.69 12.00
CA LEU A 27 11.23 0.81 10.56
C LEU A 27 11.56 2.22 10.09
N GLU A 28 12.33 2.29 9.01
CA GLU A 28 12.52 3.52 8.25
C GLU A 28 11.21 3.90 7.55
N ARG A 29 10.53 2.92 6.95
CA ARG A 29 9.26 3.12 6.25
C ARG A 29 8.41 1.86 6.19
N LEU A 30 7.10 2.05 6.31
CA LEU A 30 6.07 1.08 5.90
C LEU A 30 5.36 1.61 4.65
N VAL A 31 5.40 0.85 3.56
CA VAL A 31 4.71 1.16 2.30
C VAL A 31 3.49 0.25 2.17
N ILE A 32 2.32 0.85 1.97
CA ILE A 32 1.05 0.14 1.76
C ILE A 32 0.35 0.64 0.49
N THR A 33 -0.62 -0.13 -0.03
CA THR A 33 -1.52 0.40 -1.05
C THR A 33 -2.79 1.00 -0.46
N ASP A 34 -3.50 1.82 -1.25
CA ASP A 34 -4.84 2.33 -0.95
C ASP A 34 -5.98 1.32 -1.22
N SER A 35 -5.65 0.02 -1.37
CA SER A 35 -6.64 -1.07 -1.47
C SER A 35 -7.60 -1.13 -0.27
N ILE A 36 -7.19 -0.58 0.88
CA ILE A 36 -8.06 -0.26 2.02
C ILE A 36 -7.94 1.25 2.25
N ARG A 37 -9.09 1.92 2.45
CA ARG A 37 -9.13 3.36 2.72
C ARG A 37 -8.24 3.71 3.92
N PRO A 38 -7.20 4.54 3.75
CA PRO A 38 -6.33 4.95 4.85
C PRO A 38 -7.10 5.68 5.93
N SER A 39 -6.88 5.31 7.20
CA SER A 39 -7.37 6.08 8.34
C SER A 39 -6.62 7.41 8.46
N GLU A 40 -7.14 8.33 9.28
CA GLU A 40 -6.45 9.60 9.55
C GLU A 40 -5.06 9.35 10.15
N GLY A 41 -4.94 8.42 11.11
CA GLY A 41 -3.65 8.05 11.71
C GLY A 41 -2.62 7.62 10.68
N VAL A 42 -3.04 6.86 9.66
CA VAL A 42 -2.16 6.47 8.54
C VAL A 42 -1.72 7.69 7.74
N ARG A 43 -2.63 8.63 7.45
CA ARG A 43 -2.33 9.82 6.65
C ARG A 43 -1.37 10.80 7.32
N VAL A 44 -1.40 10.89 8.66
CA VAL A 44 -0.56 11.84 9.41
C VAL A 44 0.78 11.25 9.86
N THR A 45 0.96 9.93 9.74
CA THR A 45 2.21 9.26 10.16
C THR A 45 3.25 9.31 9.04
N GLU A 46 4.37 10.01 9.26
CA GLU A 46 5.44 10.16 8.26
C GLU A 46 6.13 8.84 7.88
N LYS A 47 6.12 7.85 8.78
CA LYS A 47 6.67 6.51 8.51
C LYS A 47 5.82 5.66 7.57
N ILE A 48 4.56 6.05 7.29
CA ILE A 48 3.67 5.28 6.43
C ILE A 48 3.48 6.00 5.10
N ARG A 49 3.83 5.33 4.00
CA ARG A 49 3.61 5.80 2.63
C ARG A 49 2.49 4.98 1.99
N VAL A 50 1.51 5.65 1.41
CA VAL A 50 0.42 5.00 0.66
C VAL A 50 0.68 5.12 -0.84
N LEU A 51 0.58 4.01 -1.56
CA LEU A 51 0.62 3.93 -3.02
C LEU A 51 -0.77 3.68 -3.58
N THR A 52 -1.13 4.35 -4.67
CA THR A 52 -2.43 4.09 -5.30
C THR A 52 -2.40 2.86 -6.18
N VAL A 53 -3.42 2.00 -6.07
CA VAL A 53 -3.71 0.91 -7.02
C VAL A 53 -4.79 1.29 -8.02
N ALA A 54 -5.33 2.51 -7.96
CA ALA A 54 -6.45 2.94 -8.81
C ALA A 54 -6.15 2.79 -10.31
N GLN A 55 -4.93 3.11 -10.76
CA GLN A 55 -4.54 2.95 -12.17
C GLN A 55 -4.54 1.47 -12.60
N LEU A 56 -3.96 0.58 -11.78
CA LEU A 56 -3.93 -0.86 -12.04
C LEU A 56 -5.35 -1.44 -12.10
N MET A 57 -6.21 -1.05 -11.15
CA MET A 57 -7.60 -1.50 -11.08
C MET A 57 -8.42 -0.98 -12.28
N GLY A 58 -8.27 0.29 -12.65
CA GLY A 58 -8.95 0.87 -13.80
C GLY A 58 -8.56 0.21 -15.11
N GLU A 59 -7.28 -0.10 -15.28
CA GLU A 59 -6.78 -0.78 -16.48
C GLU A 59 -7.23 -2.25 -16.55
N ALA A 60 -7.29 -2.95 -15.41
CA ALA A 60 -7.86 -4.29 -15.35
C ALA A 60 -9.34 -4.30 -15.76
N ILE A 61 -10.15 -3.37 -15.24
CA ILE A 61 -11.56 -3.21 -15.62
C ILE A 61 -11.69 -2.93 -17.12
N ARG A 62 -10.89 -1.99 -17.64
CA ARG A 62 -10.90 -1.64 -19.07
C ARG A 62 -10.61 -2.85 -19.95
N ARG A 63 -9.57 -3.63 -19.62
CA ARG A 63 -9.17 -4.82 -20.39
C ARG A 63 -10.21 -5.92 -20.36
N ILE A 64 -10.85 -6.16 -19.22
CA ILE A 64 -11.97 -7.09 -19.11
C ILE A 64 -13.11 -6.63 -20.03
N SER A 65 -13.45 -5.33 -20.00
CA SER A 65 -14.50 -4.77 -20.85
C SER A 65 -14.18 -4.78 -22.34
N THR A 66 -12.90 -4.73 -22.72
CA THR A 66 -12.46 -4.73 -24.13
C THR A 66 -11.91 -6.08 -24.58
N GLU A 67 -12.17 -7.16 -23.83
CA GLU A 67 -11.69 -8.53 -24.09
C GLU A 67 -10.18 -8.61 -24.39
N SER A 68 -9.44 -7.71 -23.76
CA SER A 68 -7.99 -7.60 -23.91
C SER A 68 -7.28 -8.36 -22.79
N SER A 69 -6.05 -8.81 -23.04
CA SER A 69 -5.29 -9.57 -22.06
C SER A 69 -5.05 -8.79 -20.76
N VAL A 70 -5.52 -9.32 -19.63
CA VAL A 70 -5.21 -8.81 -18.28
C VAL A 70 -3.79 -9.21 -17.85
N SER A 71 -3.25 -10.31 -18.38
CA SER A 71 -1.94 -10.83 -17.96
C SER A 71 -0.79 -9.87 -18.26
N SER A 72 -0.93 -9.01 -19.27
CA SER A 72 0.06 -7.96 -19.60
C SER A 72 0.03 -6.75 -18.66
N LEU A 73 -0.66 -6.84 -17.52
CA LEU A 73 -0.49 -5.92 -16.38
C LEU A 73 0.59 -6.36 -15.39
N PHE A 74 1.15 -7.57 -15.54
CA PHE A 74 2.09 -8.17 -14.61
C PHE A 74 3.54 -8.21 -15.13
N ASP A 75 3.81 -7.59 -16.28
CA ASP A 75 5.13 -7.40 -16.90
C ASP A 75 5.61 -5.95 -16.69
#